data_AF-A0A550GIQ2-F1
#
_entry.id   AF-A0A550GIQ2-F1
#
_cell.length_a   1.000
_cell.length_b   1.000
_cell.length_c   1.000
_cell.angle_alpha   90.00
_cell.angle_beta   90.00
_cell.angle_gamma   90.00
#
_symmetry.space_group_name_H-M   'P 1'
#
loop_
_entity.id
_entity.type
_entity.pdbx_description
1 polymer ?
#
loop_
_entity_poly.entity_id
_entity_poly.type
_entity_poly.pdbx_seq_one_letter_code
_entity_poly.pdbx_strand_id
1 'polypeptide(L)'
;GHLIGNRFKITITDIRMSTSQAAERSRRIAEMIHLRGLPNYYGEQRIGKEGEKVRQGWEILQGQRTFTDRWLSKILVAGYLSYLCNRYLAERMRRGLFDRLLLGDIAKKHETGGIFWVNDPLTEQPRYESQEISFTAPIYGYLMSKPLGEAAALEAEILEESEMSMETFKRMKVTGTRRFGRLTPRIEVAEVPRGIQLSFMLLKGGFATTLLREFMKAEQGC
;
A
#
# COMPACT_ATOMS: atom_id res chain seq x y z
N GLY A 1 1.60 5.76 -17.91
CA GLY A 1 3.07 5.87 -17.81
C GLY A 1 3.68 4.51 -18.09
N HIS A 2 4.61 4.43 -19.03
CA HIS A 2 5.25 3.19 -19.51
C HIS A 2 6.38 2.68 -18.61
N LEU A 3 6.61 3.30 -17.45
CA LEU A 3 7.69 2.94 -16.53
C LEU A 3 7.35 1.64 -15.78
N ILE A 4 8.34 0.73 -15.71
CA ILE A 4 8.28 -0.51 -14.93
C ILE A 4 8.37 -0.21 -13.42
N GLY A 5 9.24 0.73 -13.05
CA GLY A 5 9.51 1.15 -11.68
C GLY A 5 10.57 2.23 -11.62
N ASN A 6 11.01 2.56 -10.41
CA ASN A 6 12.09 3.52 -10.16
C ASN A 6 13.17 2.86 -9.29
N ARG A 7 14.44 3.15 -9.58
CA ARG A 7 15.56 2.83 -8.69
C ARG A 7 15.83 4.03 -7.81
N PHE A 8 16.03 3.78 -6.53
CA PHE A 8 16.30 4.78 -5.52
C PHE A 8 17.66 4.52 -4.90
N LYS A 9 18.38 5.61 -4.63
CA LYS A 9 19.61 5.64 -3.86
C LYS A 9 19.48 6.80 -2.88
N ILE A 10 19.19 6.50 -1.62
CA ILE A 10 18.81 7.49 -0.62
C ILE A 10 19.78 7.42 0.54
N THR A 11 20.38 8.55 0.89
CA THR A 11 21.24 8.68 2.06
C THR A 11 20.43 9.24 3.22
N ILE A 12 20.37 8.50 4.33
CA ILE A 12 19.82 8.96 5.60
C ILE A 12 20.97 9.57 6.40
N THR A 13 20.86 10.86 6.70
CA THR A 13 21.84 11.67 7.44
C THR A 13 21.32 12.00 8.84
N ASP A 14 22.11 12.76 9.62
CA ASP A 14 21.71 13.30 10.93
C ASP A 14 21.27 12.22 11.93
N ILE A 15 21.98 11.09 11.87
CA ILE A 15 21.70 9.90 12.67
C ILE A 15 22.20 10.12 14.11
N ARG A 16 21.33 9.91 15.09
CA ARG A 16 21.63 10.07 16.53
C ARG A 16 22.55 8.99 17.13
N MET A 17 23.08 8.08 16.31
CA MET A 17 23.95 6.98 16.72
C MET A 17 25.10 6.82 15.72
N SER A 18 26.09 5.99 16.04
CA SER A 18 27.21 5.80 15.11
C SER A 18 26.75 5.20 13.79
N THR A 19 27.42 5.55 12.69
CA THR A 19 27.06 5.07 11.35
C THR A 19 27.09 3.55 11.28
N SER A 20 28.08 2.90 11.91
CA SER A 20 28.17 1.44 11.99
C SER A 20 26.95 0.81 12.71
N GLN A 21 26.53 1.38 13.85
CA GLN A 21 25.33 0.92 14.56
C GLN A 21 24.06 1.09 13.72
N ALA A 22 23.94 2.21 13.01
CA ALA A 22 22.80 2.49 12.15
C ALA A 22 22.77 1.56 10.93
N ALA A 23 23.92 1.26 10.34
CA ALA A 23 24.05 0.32 9.23
C ALA A 23 23.63 -1.08 9.66
N GLU A 24 24.09 -1.54 10.82
CA GLU A 24 23.73 -2.84 11.37
C GLU A 24 22.22 -2.97 11.63
N ARG A 25 21.60 -1.96 12.28
CA ARG A 25 20.15 -1.93 12.46
C ARG A 25 19.39 -1.95 11.13
N SER A 26 19.89 -1.22 10.15
CA SER A 26 19.28 -1.14 8.81
C SER A 26 19.38 -2.46 8.06
N ARG A 27 20.49 -3.19 8.18
CA ARG A 27 20.61 -4.54 7.61
C ARG A 27 19.56 -5.49 8.18
N ARG A 28 19.33 -5.48 9.49
CA ARG A 28 18.28 -6.30 10.12
C ARG A 28 16.88 -5.93 9.65
N ILE A 29 16.60 -4.63 9.48
CA ILE A 29 15.32 -4.17 8.90
C ILE A 29 15.19 -4.65 7.45
N ALA A 30 16.25 -4.54 6.65
CA ALA A 30 16.27 -5.02 5.27
C ALA A 30 16.06 -6.54 5.20
N GLU A 31 16.69 -7.33 6.06
CA GLU A 31 16.48 -8.78 6.17
C GLU A 31 15.01 -9.12 6.45
N MET A 32 14.38 -8.43 7.42
CA MET A 32 12.96 -8.63 7.71
C MET A 32 12.07 -8.29 6.53
N ILE A 33 12.36 -7.20 5.80
CA ILE A 33 11.64 -6.82 4.58
C ILE A 33 11.89 -7.86 3.47
N HIS A 34 13.09 -8.41 3.34
CA HIS A 34 13.38 -9.43 2.32
C HIS A 34 12.66 -10.74 2.60
N LEU A 35 12.36 -11.05 3.87
CA LEU A 35 11.58 -12.22 4.25
C LEU A 35 10.07 -11.99 4.04
N ARG A 36 9.53 -10.91 4.60
CA ARG A 36 8.08 -10.73 4.73
C ARG A 36 7.47 -9.73 3.74
N GLY A 37 8.30 -8.90 3.13
CA GLY A 37 7.86 -7.69 2.42
C GLY A 37 7.36 -6.60 3.38
N LEU A 38 6.73 -5.57 2.82
CA LEU A 38 6.11 -4.49 3.59
C LEU A 38 4.74 -4.12 3.01
N PRO A 39 3.79 -3.62 3.82
CA PRO A 39 2.50 -3.17 3.31
C PRO A 39 2.66 -2.02 2.30
N ASN A 40 1.95 -2.10 1.20
CA ASN A 40 2.08 -1.16 0.08
C ASN A 40 1.23 0.12 0.29
N TYR A 41 1.44 0.80 1.42
CA TYR A 41 0.72 2.03 1.77
C TYR A 41 0.96 3.15 0.75
N TYR A 42 -0.07 3.98 0.56
CA TYR A 42 0.09 5.31 0.01
C TYR A 42 0.69 6.26 1.06
N GLY A 43 1.72 7.01 0.69
CA GLY A 43 2.32 8.03 1.55
C GLY A 43 1.48 9.30 1.69
N GLU A 44 1.81 10.13 2.68
CA GLU A 44 1.11 11.38 3.03
C GLU A 44 0.90 12.34 1.85
N GLN A 45 1.87 12.43 0.94
CA GLN A 45 1.75 13.28 -0.26
C GLN A 45 0.46 12.97 -1.08
N ARG A 46 0.02 11.70 -1.06
CA ARG A 46 -1.19 11.25 -1.76
C ARG A 46 -2.47 11.62 -1.01
N ILE A 47 -2.44 11.53 0.31
CA ILE A 47 -3.55 11.77 1.25
C ILE A 47 -3.75 13.28 1.51
N GLY A 48 -2.72 14.09 1.27
CA GLY A 48 -2.72 15.52 1.57
C GLY A 48 -2.28 15.80 3.02
N LYS A 49 -1.85 17.03 3.28
CA LYS A 49 -1.54 17.48 4.64
C LYS A 49 -2.82 17.38 5.50
N GLU A 50 -2.70 16.85 6.70
CA GLU A 50 -3.79 16.78 7.69
C GLU A 50 -5.07 16.09 7.18
N GLY A 51 -4.98 15.21 6.18
CA GLY A 51 -6.14 14.50 5.64
C GLY A 51 -7.11 15.36 4.83
N GLU A 52 -6.74 16.59 4.45
CA GLU A 52 -7.64 17.50 3.75
C GLU A 52 -8.20 16.89 2.45
N LYS A 53 -7.35 16.25 1.63
CA LYS A 53 -7.81 15.63 0.37
C LYS A 53 -8.72 14.44 0.63
N VAL A 54 -8.52 13.72 1.74
CA VAL A 54 -9.37 12.59 2.13
C VAL A 54 -10.77 13.11 2.45
N ARG A 55 -10.87 14.14 3.30
CA ARG A 55 -12.16 14.76 3.65
C ARG A 55 -12.89 15.26 2.41
N GLN A 56 -12.21 16.05 1.56
CA GLN A 56 -12.84 16.60 0.36
C GLN A 56 -13.23 15.51 -0.65
N GLY A 57 -12.42 14.46 -0.80
CA GLY A 57 -12.74 13.31 -1.65
C GLY A 57 -13.96 12.55 -1.15
N TRP A 58 -14.09 12.39 0.17
CA TRP A 58 -15.27 11.80 0.81
C TRP A 58 -16.53 12.66 0.59
N GLU A 59 -16.45 13.97 0.82
CA GLU A 59 -17.56 14.91 0.59
C GLU A 59 -18.08 14.85 -0.85
N ILE A 60 -17.16 14.74 -1.82
CA ILE A 60 -17.53 14.57 -3.24
C ILE A 60 -18.29 13.25 -3.44
N LEU A 61 -17.82 12.15 -2.86
CA LEU A 61 -18.47 10.84 -3.03
C LEU A 61 -19.84 10.75 -2.36
N GLN A 62 -20.01 11.46 -1.24
CA GLN A 62 -21.30 11.62 -0.58
C GLN A 62 -22.24 12.57 -1.32
N GLY A 63 -21.78 13.27 -2.37
CA GLY A 63 -22.56 14.27 -3.08
C GLY A 63 -22.78 15.56 -2.29
N GLN A 64 -22.04 15.76 -1.19
CA GLN A 64 -22.10 16.94 -0.34
C GLN A 64 -21.28 18.11 -0.91
N ARG A 65 -20.38 17.84 -1.86
CA ARG A 65 -19.53 18.85 -2.48
C ARG A 65 -19.31 18.60 -3.96
N THR A 66 -19.29 19.67 -4.74
CA THR A 66 -18.96 19.65 -6.17
C THR A 66 -17.88 20.69 -6.46
N PHE A 67 -17.00 20.38 -7.40
CA PHE A 67 -16.00 21.33 -7.90
C PHE A 67 -16.16 21.48 -9.41
N THR A 68 -16.05 22.71 -9.90
CA THR A 68 -16.07 23.00 -11.34
C THR A 68 -14.90 22.32 -12.05
N ASP A 69 -13.73 22.28 -11.40
CA ASP A 69 -12.56 21.58 -11.91
C ASP A 69 -12.71 20.05 -11.74
N ARG A 70 -12.96 19.38 -12.87
CA ARG A 70 -13.07 17.91 -12.94
C ARG A 70 -11.75 17.21 -12.65
N TRP A 71 -10.61 17.82 -12.96
CA TRP A 71 -9.30 17.26 -12.67
C TRP A 71 -9.02 17.28 -11.17
N LEU A 72 -9.28 18.42 -10.50
CA LEU A 72 -9.18 18.52 -9.05
C LEU A 72 -10.11 17.51 -8.35
N SER A 73 -11.37 17.41 -8.79
CA SER A 73 -12.32 16.43 -8.26
C SER A 73 -11.77 15.00 -8.30
N LYS A 74 -11.17 14.61 -9.44
CA LYS A 74 -10.55 13.28 -9.59
C LYS A 74 -9.38 13.06 -8.64
N ILE A 75 -8.56 14.10 -8.38
CA ILE A 75 -7.44 14.01 -7.45
C ILE A 75 -7.93 13.82 -6.01
N LEU A 76 -8.95 14.58 -5.60
CA LEU A 76 -9.52 14.50 -4.25
C LEU A 76 -10.17 13.13 -4.01
N VAL A 77 -10.98 12.65 -4.96
CA VAL A 77 -11.55 11.29 -4.90
C VAL A 77 -10.44 10.23 -4.86
N ALA A 78 -9.40 10.36 -5.68
CA ALA A 78 -8.27 9.44 -5.64
C ALA A 78 -7.52 9.46 -4.30
N GLY A 79 -7.47 10.61 -3.62
CA GLY A 79 -6.95 10.76 -2.26
C GLY A 79 -7.75 9.92 -1.26
N TYR A 80 -9.08 10.03 -1.28
CA TYR A 80 -9.95 9.23 -0.42
C TYR A 80 -9.87 7.73 -0.71
N LEU A 81 -9.84 7.31 -1.98
CA LEU A 81 -9.65 5.90 -2.33
C LEU A 81 -8.28 5.36 -1.88
N SER A 82 -7.25 6.21 -1.90
CA SER A 82 -5.92 5.86 -1.38
C SER A 82 -5.96 5.65 0.14
N TYR A 83 -6.75 6.46 0.86
CA TYR A 83 -7.01 6.30 2.29
C TYR A 83 -7.73 4.98 2.59
N LEU A 84 -8.80 4.63 1.85
CA LEU A 84 -9.50 3.36 2.05
C LEU A 84 -8.60 2.15 1.77
N CYS A 85 -7.72 2.23 0.77
CA CYS A 85 -6.70 1.22 0.54
C CYS A 85 -5.74 1.08 1.73
N ASN A 86 -5.33 2.21 2.34
CA ASN A 86 -4.49 2.18 3.53
C ASN A 86 -5.24 1.59 4.73
N ARG A 87 -6.54 1.89 4.92
CA ARG A 87 -7.37 1.24 5.95
C ARG A 87 -7.38 -0.28 5.81
N TYR A 88 -7.57 -0.78 4.58
CA TYR A 88 -7.54 -2.22 4.31
C TYR A 88 -6.19 -2.86 4.69
N LEU A 89 -5.08 -2.23 4.31
CA LEU A 89 -3.74 -2.72 4.66
C LEU A 89 -3.48 -2.66 6.17
N ALA A 90 -3.89 -1.57 6.81
CA ALA A 90 -3.76 -1.40 8.26
C ALA A 90 -4.58 -2.45 9.01
N GLU A 91 -5.76 -2.79 8.52
CA GLU A 91 -6.61 -3.79 9.15
C GLU A 91 -6.06 -5.21 9.00
N ARG A 92 -5.49 -5.55 7.83
CA ARG A 92 -4.76 -6.82 7.68
C ARG A 92 -3.55 -6.88 8.61
N MET A 93 -2.82 -5.78 8.78
CA MET A 93 -1.72 -5.72 9.74
C MET A 93 -2.21 -5.92 11.17
N ARG A 94 -3.25 -5.19 11.58
CA ARG A 94 -3.81 -5.21 12.94
C ARG A 94 -4.32 -6.60 13.33
N ARG A 95 -4.98 -7.30 12.40
CA ARG A 95 -5.53 -8.65 12.60
C ARG A 95 -4.52 -9.78 12.35
N GLY A 96 -3.25 -9.48 12.04
CA GLY A 96 -2.25 -10.50 11.70
C GLY A 96 -2.54 -11.25 10.39
N LEU A 97 -3.33 -10.66 9.50
CA LEU A 97 -3.72 -11.21 8.19
C LEU A 97 -2.78 -10.77 7.05
N PHE A 98 -1.72 -10.04 7.36
CA PHE A 98 -0.73 -9.63 6.38
C PHE A 98 0.18 -10.78 5.96
N ASP A 99 0.50 -11.70 6.87
CA ASP A 99 1.45 -12.78 6.58
C ASP A 99 0.80 -14.03 5.96
N ARG A 100 -0.51 -14.00 5.71
CA ARG A 100 -1.25 -15.11 5.14
C ARG A 100 -2.28 -14.69 4.10
N LEU A 101 -2.59 -15.60 3.19
CA LEU A 101 -3.72 -15.46 2.28
C LEU A 101 -5.05 -15.76 3.00
N LEU A 102 -6.09 -15.05 2.61
CA LEU A 102 -7.47 -15.31 3.02
C LEU A 102 -8.20 -16.06 1.92
N LEU A 103 -9.22 -16.84 2.30
CA LEU A 103 -10.13 -17.44 1.34
C LEU A 103 -10.80 -16.33 0.52
N GLY A 104 -10.70 -16.44 -0.80
CA GLY A 104 -11.26 -15.50 -1.76
C GLY A 104 -10.45 -14.22 -1.96
N ASP A 105 -9.23 -14.14 -1.44
CA ASP A 105 -8.27 -13.09 -1.80
C ASP A 105 -8.09 -13.03 -3.31
N ILE A 106 -7.85 -11.83 -3.85
CA ILE A 106 -7.32 -11.70 -5.20
C ILE A 106 -5.81 -11.60 -5.10
N ALA A 107 -5.11 -12.64 -5.52
CA ALA A 107 -3.67 -12.67 -5.62
C ALA A 107 -3.20 -12.16 -6.98
N LYS A 108 -1.99 -11.62 -7.01
CA LYS A 108 -1.32 -11.15 -8.21
C LYS A 108 0.10 -11.72 -8.27
N LYS A 109 0.49 -12.26 -9.43
CA LYS A 109 1.85 -12.76 -9.68
C LYS A 109 2.82 -11.59 -9.89
N HIS A 110 3.98 -11.61 -9.25
CA HIS A 110 4.99 -10.54 -9.41
C HIS A 110 5.60 -10.54 -10.82
N GLU A 111 5.87 -11.71 -11.38
CA GLU A 111 6.52 -11.87 -12.69
C GLU A 111 5.62 -11.45 -13.85
N THR A 112 4.42 -12.03 -13.94
CA THR A 112 3.52 -11.83 -15.09
C THR A 112 2.49 -10.73 -14.88
N GLY A 113 2.23 -10.33 -13.64
CA GLY A 113 1.15 -9.40 -13.29
C GLY A 113 -0.26 -9.99 -13.39
N GLY A 114 -0.40 -11.29 -13.71
CA GLY A 114 -1.69 -11.98 -13.76
C GLY A 114 -2.37 -11.99 -12.39
N ILE A 115 -3.69 -11.78 -12.37
CA ILE A 115 -4.53 -11.80 -11.17
C ILE A 115 -5.41 -13.06 -11.16
N PHE A 116 -5.67 -13.61 -9.98
CA PHE A 116 -6.54 -14.76 -9.78
C PHE A 116 -7.12 -14.79 -8.36
N TRP A 117 -8.20 -15.54 -8.16
CA TRP A 117 -8.82 -15.72 -6.85
C TRP A 117 -8.19 -16.90 -6.12
N VAL A 118 -7.89 -16.70 -4.84
CA VAL A 118 -7.38 -17.72 -3.93
C VAL A 118 -8.56 -18.53 -3.41
N ASN A 119 -8.79 -19.69 -4.01
CA ASN A 119 -9.85 -20.61 -3.57
C ASN A 119 -9.38 -21.57 -2.46
N ASP A 120 -8.08 -21.79 -2.35
CA ASP A 120 -7.45 -22.56 -1.28
C ASP A 120 -6.19 -21.81 -0.79
N PRO A 121 -6.29 -21.10 0.34
CA PRO A 121 -5.17 -20.38 0.91
C PRO A 121 -3.99 -21.27 1.27
N LEU A 122 -4.22 -22.50 1.75
CA LEU A 122 -3.15 -23.38 2.21
C LEU A 122 -2.28 -23.83 1.04
N THR A 123 -2.89 -24.15 -0.10
CA THR A 123 -2.18 -24.51 -1.32
C THR A 123 -1.38 -23.33 -1.90
N GLU A 124 -1.89 -22.10 -1.80
CA GLU A 124 -1.24 -20.91 -2.35
C GLU A 124 -0.24 -20.24 -1.40
N GLN A 125 -0.31 -20.53 -0.10
CA GLN A 125 0.52 -19.91 0.93
C GLN A 125 2.04 -20.06 0.67
N PRO A 126 2.58 -21.21 0.22
CA PRO A 126 4.01 -21.31 -0.08
C PRO A 126 4.48 -20.35 -1.17
N ARG A 127 3.62 -20.05 -2.16
CA ARG A 127 3.90 -19.07 -3.24
C ARG A 127 3.85 -17.63 -2.72
N TYR A 128 3.03 -17.38 -1.70
CA TYR A 128 3.03 -16.11 -0.99
C TYR A 128 4.31 -15.93 -0.16
N GLU A 129 4.74 -16.96 0.56
CA GLU A 129 5.95 -16.92 1.38
C GLU A 129 7.23 -16.78 0.54
N SER A 130 7.30 -17.47 -0.60
CA SER A 130 8.40 -17.33 -1.56
C SER A 130 8.35 -16.01 -2.37
N GLN A 131 7.34 -15.17 -2.14
CA GLN A 131 7.12 -13.90 -2.82
C GLN A 131 6.88 -14.01 -4.35
N GLU A 132 6.43 -15.17 -4.83
CA GLU A 132 5.97 -15.34 -6.20
C GLU A 132 4.66 -14.58 -6.45
N ILE A 133 3.79 -14.57 -5.44
CA ILE A 133 2.49 -13.88 -5.45
C ILE A 133 2.34 -12.96 -4.24
N SER A 134 1.43 -11.99 -4.35
CA SER A 134 0.96 -11.19 -3.21
C SER A 134 -0.55 -11.00 -3.32
N PHE A 135 -1.26 -10.93 -2.18
CA PHE A 135 -2.63 -10.44 -2.18
C PHE A 135 -2.69 -9.00 -2.72
N THR A 136 -3.86 -8.61 -3.23
CA THR A 136 -4.10 -7.26 -3.74
C THR A 136 -4.92 -6.43 -2.77
N ALA A 137 -4.55 -5.16 -2.62
CA ALA A 137 -5.36 -4.17 -1.91
C ALA A 137 -6.33 -3.48 -2.90
N PRO A 138 -7.57 -3.19 -2.46
CA PRO A 138 -8.57 -2.55 -3.30
C PRO A 138 -8.28 -1.06 -3.47
N ILE A 139 -8.42 -0.58 -4.70
CA ILE A 139 -8.78 0.81 -4.98
C ILE A 139 -10.26 0.76 -5.33
N TYR A 140 -11.11 1.06 -4.37
CA TYR A 140 -12.53 0.78 -4.47
C TYR A 140 -13.18 1.46 -5.68
N GLY A 141 -14.05 0.71 -6.36
CA GLY A 141 -14.84 1.21 -7.48
C GLY A 141 -15.65 0.14 -8.18
N TYR A 142 -16.64 0.54 -8.97
CA TYR A 142 -17.71 -0.35 -9.45
C TYR A 142 -17.28 -1.38 -10.50
N LEU A 143 -16.12 -1.21 -11.14
CA LEU A 143 -15.53 -2.13 -12.12
C LEU A 143 -14.33 -2.92 -11.58
N MET A 144 -14.00 -2.78 -10.29
CA MET A 144 -12.89 -3.55 -9.71
C MET A 144 -13.24 -5.04 -9.63
N SER A 145 -12.23 -5.91 -9.76
CA SER A 145 -12.38 -7.33 -9.43
C SER A 145 -12.73 -7.48 -7.94
N LYS A 146 -13.85 -8.13 -7.66
CA LYS A 146 -14.39 -8.29 -6.31
C LYS A 146 -13.77 -9.51 -5.62
N PRO A 147 -13.37 -9.40 -4.34
CA PRO A 147 -12.90 -10.55 -3.59
C PRO A 147 -14.08 -11.51 -3.34
N LEU A 148 -13.78 -12.69 -2.79
CA LEU A 148 -14.76 -13.67 -2.33
C LEU A 148 -14.50 -14.01 -0.86
N GLY A 149 -15.39 -14.79 -0.24
CA GLY A 149 -15.16 -15.39 1.08
C GLY A 149 -14.77 -14.39 2.17
N GLU A 150 -13.76 -14.77 2.97
CA GLU A 150 -13.24 -13.96 4.08
C GLU A 150 -12.68 -12.62 3.61
N ALA A 151 -12.03 -12.59 2.46
CA ALA A 151 -11.51 -11.33 1.90
C ALA A 151 -12.64 -10.36 1.53
N ALA A 152 -13.80 -10.87 1.07
CA ALA A 152 -14.98 -10.06 0.82
C ALA A 152 -15.63 -9.52 2.08
N ALA A 153 -15.70 -10.34 3.14
CA ALA A 153 -16.20 -9.89 4.43
C ALA A 153 -15.35 -8.73 4.99
N LEU A 154 -14.02 -8.84 4.91
CA LEU A 154 -13.11 -7.78 5.35
C LEU A 154 -13.29 -6.48 4.55
N GLU A 155 -13.38 -6.56 3.22
CA GLU A 155 -13.61 -5.38 2.39
C GLU A 155 -14.98 -4.74 2.63
N ALA A 156 -16.02 -5.55 2.87
CA ALA A 156 -17.36 -5.06 3.18
C ALA A 156 -17.40 -4.31 4.53
N GLU A 157 -16.78 -4.89 5.57
CA GLU A 157 -16.66 -4.27 6.89
C GLU A 157 -15.98 -2.89 6.81
N ILE A 158 -14.87 -2.79 6.08
CA ILE A 158 -14.16 -1.52 5.91
C ILE A 158 -15.02 -0.47 5.18
N LEU A 159 -15.81 -0.88 4.19
CA LEU A 159 -16.69 0.02 3.46
C LEU A 159 -17.85 0.50 4.35
N GLU A 160 -18.44 -0.40 5.14
CA GLU A 160 -19.49 -0.11 6.10
C GLU A 160 -19.02 0.89 7.16
N GLU A 161 -17.86 0.64 7.79
CA GLU A 161 -17.22 1.56 8.74
C GLU A 161 -16.79 2.90 8.11
N SER A 162 -16.78 3.00 6.77
CA SER A 162 -16.47 4.23 6.04
C SER A 162 -17.71 4.92 5.50
N GLU A 163 -18.92 4.41 5.81
CA GLU A 163 -20.20 4.86 5.26
C GLU A 163 -20.21 4.87 3.72
N MET A 164 -19.52 3.91 3.11
CA MET A 164 -19.35 3.77 1.66
C MET A 164 -20.00 2.48 1.16
N SER A 165 -20.39 2.49 -0.11
CA SER A 165 -20.93 1.31 -0.77
C SER A 165 -20.50 1.25 -2.24
N MET A 166 -20.62 0.07 -2.83
CA MET A 166 -20.39 -0.12 -4.26
C MET A 166 -21.37 0.70 -5.12
N GLU A 167 -22.56 0.99 -4.62
CA GLU A 167 -23.54 1.84 -5.28
C GLU A 167 -23.08 3.29 -5.31
N THR A 168 -22.52 3.81 -4.21
CA THR A 168 -21.91 5.14 -4.16
C THR A 168 -20.83 5.28 -5.24
N PHE A 169 -19.93 4.29 -5.36
CA PHE A 169 -18.90 4.31 -6.40
C PHE A 169 -19.48 4.22 -7.82
N LYS A 170 -20.55 3.44 -8.03
CA LYS A 170 -21.23 3.32 -9.32
C LYS A 170 -21.89 4.63 -9.72
N ARG A 171 -22.62 5.28 -8.80
CA ARG A 171 -23.26 6.60 -9.00
C ARG A 171 -22.22 7.65 -9.38
N MET A 172 -21.08 7.65 -8.67
CA MET A 172 -19.98 8.59 -8.91
C MET A 172 -19.03 8.17 -10.04
N LYS A 173 -19.34 7.09 -10.76
CA LYS A 173 -18.57 6.54 -11.89
C LYS A 173 -17.09 6.28 -11.55
N VAL A 174 -16.80 5.90 -10.30
CA VAL A 174 -15.47 5.52 -9.85
C VAL A 174 -15.22 4.07 -10.23
N THR A 175 -14.36 3.82 -11.21
CA THR A 175 -14.14 2.48 -11.78
C THR A 175 -13.43 1.54 -10.81
N GLY A 176 -12.45 2.04 -10.05
CA GLY A 176 -11.65 1.23 -9.14
C GLY A 176 -10.68 0.28 -9.84
N THR A 177 -9.82 -0.38 -9.06
CA THR A 177 -8.84 -1.36 -9.54
C THR A 177 -8.24 -2.16 -8.38
N ARG A 178 -7.27 -3.05 -8.67
CA ARG A 178 -6.48 -3.80 -7.71
C ARG A 178 -5.01 -3.41 -7.82
N ARG A 179 -4.36 -3.20 -6.67
CA ARG A 179 -2.91 -2.99 -6.58
C ARG A 179 -2.29 -4.06 -5.69
N PHE A 180 -0.99 -4.30 -5.82
CA PHE A 180 -0.29 -5.14 -4.84
C PHE A 180 -0.50 -4.60 -3.43
N GLY A 181 -0.92 -5.46 -2.50
CA GLY A 181 -1.02 -5.11 -1.08
C GLY A 181 0.32 -5.17 -0.35
N ARG A 182 1.30 -5.86 -0.94
CA ARG A 182 2.65 -6.05 -0.40
C ARG A 182 3.72 -5.63 -1.40
N LEU A 183 4.71 -4.89 -0.94
CA LEU A 183 5.96 -4.61 -1.63
C LEU A 183 7.03 -5.62 -1.19
N THR A 184 7.87 -6.05 -2.13
CA THR A 184 8.96 -7.02 -1.91
C THR A 184 10.28 -6.51 -2.50
N PRO A 185 10.76 -5.31 -2.09
CA PRO A 185 11.98 -4.75 -2.65
C PRO A 185 13.21 -5.51 -2.14
N ARG A 186 14.20 -5.66 -3.03
CA ARG A 186 15.58 -5.91 -2.60
C ARG A 186 16.21 -4.58 -2.19
N ILE A 187 16.81 -4.57 -1.01
CA ILE A 187 17.37 -3.39 -0.35
C ILE A 187 18.82 -3.69 0.00
N GLU A 188 19.72 -2.88 -0.51
CA GLU A 188 21.13 -2.90 -0.13
C GLU A 188 21.40 -1.75 0.83
N VAL A 189 22.19 -2.02 1.87
CA VAL A 189 22.55 -1.06 2.91
C VAL A 189 24.06 -0.89 2.90
N ALA A 190 24.52 0.35 2.70
CA ALA A 190 25.92 0.73 2.77
C ALA A 190 26.16 1.81 3.83
N GLU A 191 27.28 1.69 4.54
CA GLU A 191 27.81 2.77 5.39
C GLU A 191 28.50 3.80 4.49
N VAL A 192 28.19 5.08 4.73
CA VAL A 192 28.80 6.22 4.02
C VAL A 192 29.22 7.30 5.02
N PRO A 193 30.16 8.20 4.69
CA PRO A 193 30.71 9.16 5.66
C PRO A 193 29.67 10.03 6.39
N ARG A 194 28.52 10.29 5.78
CA ARG A 194 27.45 11.15 6.34
C ARG A 194 26.24 10.37 6.89
N GLY A 195 26.32 9.04 6.98
CA GLY A 195 25.23 8.20 7.48
C GLY A 195 25.10 6.88 6.72
N ILE A 196 23.88 6.45 6.44
CA ILE A 196 23.61 5.18 5.74
C ILE A 196 22.97 5.43 4.39
N GLN A 197 23.32 4.62 3.41
CA GLN A 197 22.73 4.67 2.08
C GLN A 197 21.91 3.42 1.82
N LEU A 198 20.66 3.62 1.42
CA LEU A 198 19.75 2.57 0.99
C LEU A 198 19.64 2.59 -0.54
N SER A 199 19.89 1.44 -1.17
CA SER A 199 19.68 1.25 -2.61
C SER A 199 18.59 0.21 -2.84
N PHE A 200 17.55 0.56 -3.60
CA PHE A 200 16.44 -0.37 -3.86
C PHE A 200 15.68 0.01 -5.15
N MET A 201 14.91 -0.94 -5.69
CA MET A 201 13.95 -0.67 -6.77
C MET A 201 12.53 -0.87 -6.26
N LEU A 202 11.63 0.04 -6.61
CA LEU A 202 10.19 -0.15 -6.46
C LEU A 202 9.51 -0.18 -7.81
N LEU A 203 8.67 -1.19 -8.03
CA LEU A 203 7.76 -1.24 -9.17
C LEU A 203 6.76 -0.08 -9.11
N LYS A 204 6.15 0.22 -10.26
CA LYS A 204 5.12 1.27 -10.36
C LYS A 204 4.05 1.13 -9.28
N GLY A 205 3.73 2.24 -8.63
CA GLY A 205 2.76 2.31 -7.53
C GLY A 205 3.37 2.16 -6.13
N GLY A 206 4.61 1.69 -5.99
CA GLY A 206 5.34 1.74 -4.72
C GLY A 206 5.84 3.15 -4.39
N PHE A 207 5.89 3.50 -3.11
CA PHE A 207 6.40 4.78 -2.62
C PHE A 207 7.65 4.57 -1.77
N ALA A 208 8.73 5.29 -2.07
CA ALA A 208 9.98 5.20 -1.32
C ALA A 208 9.80 5.62 0.14
N THR A 209 8.89 6.57 0.41
CA THR A 209 8.58 7.02 1.78
C THR A 209 8.03 5.90 2.66
N THR A 210 7.25 4.97 2.10
CA THR A 210 6.74 3.80 2.84
C THR A 210 7.89 2.90 3.30
N LEU A 211 8.92 2.71 2.46
CA LEU A 211 10.13 1.98 2.84
C LEU A 211 10.94 2.77 3.87
N LEU A 212 11.20 4.04 3.62
CA LEU A 212 12.03 4.89 4.50
C LEU A 212 11.46 4.98 5.93
N ARG A 213 10.13 4.93 6.09
CA ARG A 213 9.48 4.93 7.41
C ARG A 213 9.97 3.79 8.30
N GLU A 214 10.19 2.61 7.74
CA GLU A 214 10.67 1.44 8.48
C GLU A 214 12.09 1.65 9.02
N PHE A 215 12.93 2.39 8.29
CA PHE A 215 14.33 2.67 8.67
C PHE A 215 14.46 3.90 9.57
N MET A 216 13.64 4.92 9.35
CA MET A 216 13.75 6.18 10.07
C MET A 216 13.03 6.16 11.42
N LYS A 217 11.96 5.37 11.57
CA LYS A 217 11.08 5.33 12.76
C LYS A 217 10.87 6.72 13.39
N ALA A 218 10.70 7.74 12.55
CA ALA A 218 10.44 9.07 13.04
C ALA A 218 9.09 9.03 13.76
N GLU A 219 9.11 9.27 15.08
CA GLU A 219 7.90 9.58 15.83
C GLU A 219 7.22 10.74 15.11
N GLN A 220 6.08 10.47 14.50
CA GLN A 220 5.12 11.53 14.26
C GLN A 220 4.39 11.69 15.58
N GLY A 221 4.76 12.73 16.32
CA GLY A 221 3.95 13.19 17.45
C GLY A 221 2.53 13.46 16.97
N CYS A 222 1.58 13.02 17.81
CA CYS A 222 0.15 13.32 17.85
C CYS A 222 -0.60 13.51 16.53
#